data_AF-A0A7I8IB60-F1
#
_entry.id   AF-A0A7I8IB60-F1
#
_cell.length_a   1.000
_cell.length_b   1.000
_cell.length_c   1.000
_cell.angle_alpha   90.00
_cell.angle_beta   90.00
_cell.angle_gamma   90.00
#
_symmetry.space_group_name_H-M   'P 1'
#
loop_
_entity.id
_entity.type
_entity.pdbx_description
1 polymer ?
#
loop_
_entity_poly.entity_id
_entity_poly.type
_entity_poly.pdbx_seq_one_letter_code
_entity_poly.pdbx_strand_id
1 'polypeptide(L)' 'MRQFDPWPVFFKREWGRNWPFLVGFAVTGYIVTKVSLSLTEEDAKNSPFVQKHNRYGLLTSAS' A
#
# COMPACT_ATOMS: atom_id res chain seq x y z
N MET A 1 17.22 27.93 -38.48
CA MET A 1 18.02 27.25 -37.45
C MET A 1 17.16 26.14 -36.88
N ARG A 2 17.66 24.90 -36.77
CA ARG A 2 16.88 23.81 -36.17
C ARG A 2 16.83 24.08 -34.66
N GLN A 3 15.67 24.45 -34.15
CA GLN A 3 15.49 24.74 -32.73
C GLN A 3 15.76 23.44 -31.96
N PHE A 4 16.76 23.45 -31.09
CA PHE A 4 17.06 22.29 -30.26
C PHE A 4 15.91 22.13 -29.26
N ASP A 5 15.26 20.96 -29.27
CA ASP A 5 14.26 20.60 -28.27
C ASP A 5 14.97 19.88 -27.12
N PRO A 6 15.24 20.55 -25.99
CA PRO A 6 15.98 19.96 -24.88
C PRO A 6 15.18 18.89 -24.13
N TRP A 7 13.85 18.95 -24.23
CA TRP A 7 12.91 18.12 -23.48
C TRP A 7 13.13 16.61 -23.64
N PRO A 8 13.19 16.04 -24.86
CA PRO A 8 13.47 14.61 -25.04
C PRO A 8 14.85 14.20 -24.51
N VAL A 9 15.83 15.11 -24.50
CA VAL A 9 17.19 14.82 -23.99
C VAL A 9 17.20 14.78 -22.46
N PHE A 10 16.52 15.72 -21.81
CA PHE A 10 16.35 15.72 -20.36
C PHE A 10 15.54 14.51 -19.91
N PHE A 11 14.41 14.21 -20.55
CA PHE A 11 13.60 13.03 -20.21
C PHE A 11 14.41 11.74 -20.35
N LYS A 12 15.13 11.54 -21.45
CA LYS A 12 15.95 10.34 -21.65
C LYS A 12 17.04 10.19 -20.58
N ARG A 13 17.66 11.30 -20.18
CA ARG A 13 18.73 11.30 -19.18
C ARG A 13 18.21 11.09 -17.76
N GLU A 14 17.12 11.76 -17.40
CA GLU A 14 16.51 11.71 -16.07
C GLU A 14 15.79 10.38 -15.85
N TRP A 15 15.12 9.86 -16.89
CA TRP A 15 14.49 8.54 -16.87
C TRP A 15 15.51 7.42 -16.68
N GLY A 16 16.67 7.50 -17.34
CA GLY A 16 17.74 6.50 -17.18
C GLY A 16 18.32 6.41 -15.76
N ARG A 17 18.19 7.47 -14.95
CA ARG A 17 18.72 7.51 -13.56
C ARG A 17 17.64 7.34 -12.50
N ASN A 18 16.44 7.87 -12.73
CA ASN A 18 15.37 7.91 -11.73
C ASN A 18 14.30 6.82 -11.89
N TRP A 19 14.28 6.11 -13.02
CA TRP A 19 13.39 4.95 -13.25
C TRP A 19 13.37 3.91 -12.12
N PRO A 20 14.50 3.48 -11.53
CA PRO A 20 14.46 2.52 -10.42
C PRO A 20 13.68 3.05 -9.19
N PHE A 21 13.66 4.36 -8.95
CA PHE A 21 12.87 4.94 -7.86
C PHE A 21 11.38 4.91 -8.16
N LEU A 22 10.96 5.16 -9.41
CA LEU A 22 9.56 5.05 -9.81
C LEU A 22 9.06 3.61 -9.72
N VAL A 23 9.87 2.66 -10.18
CA VAL A 23 9.57 1.22 -10.06
C VAL A 23 9.49 0.83 -8.58
N GLY A 24 10.46 1.24 -7.76
CA GLY A 24 10.46 0.99 -6.32
C GLY A 24 9.20 1.55 -5.64
N PHE A 25 8.84 2.80 -5.93
CA PHE A 25 7.65 3.44 -5.40
C PHE A 25 6.36 2.69 -5.79
N ALA A 26 6.23 2.29 -7.06
CA ALA A 26 5.08 1.53 -7.53
C ALA A 26 4.98 0.15 -6.85
N VAL A 27 6.11 -0.55 -6.69
CA VAL A 27 6.17 -1.85 -6.01
C VAL A 27 5.80 -1.71 -4.54
N THR A 28 6.36 -0.72 -3.83
CA THR A 28 6.00 -0.47 -2.43
C THR A 28 4.53 -0.10 -2.28
N GLY A 29 4.00 0.79 -3.14
CA GLY A 29 2.59 1.15 -3.14
C GLY A 29 1.68 -0.06 -3.37
N TYR A 30 2.04 -0.95 -4.30
CA TYR A 30 1.33 -2.19 -4.53
C TYR A 30 1.34 -3.11 -3.31
N ILE A 31 2.50 -3.32 -2.69
CA ILE A 31 2.63 -4.16 -1.47
C ILE A 31 1.77 -3.58 -0.34
N VAL A 32 1.89 -2.28 -0.06
CA VAL A 32 1.11 -1.62 0.99
C VAL A 32 -0.38 -1.76 0.70
N THR A 33 -0.81 -1.50 -0.54
CA THR A 33 -2.21 -1.65 -0.93
C THR A 33 -2.70 -3.08 -0.75
N LYS A 34 -1.91 -4.07 -1.15
CA LYS A 34 -2.26 -5.48 -0.96
C LYS A 34 -2.35 -5.85 0.51
N VAL A 35 -1.42 -5.39 1.35
CA VAL A 35 -1.47 -5.63 2.81
C VAL A 35 -2.68 -4.92 3.44
N SER A 36 -2.92 -3.66 3.10
CA SER A 36 -4.08 -2.90 3.58
C SER A 36 -5.41 -3.53 3.16
N LEU A 37 -5.50 -4.06 1.94
CA LEU A 37 -6.69 -4.77 1.47
C LEU A 37 -6.80 -6.19 2.03
N SER A 38 -5.68 -6.87 2.32
CA SER A 38 -5.64 -8.18 2.96
C SER A 38 -6.01 -8.14 4.45
N LEU A 39 -6.06 -6.97 5.07
CA LEU A 39 -6.76 -6.77 6.35
C LEU A 39 -8.28 -6.81 6.09
N THR A 40 -8.79 -7.96 5.65
CA THR A 40 -10.22 -8.22 5.53
C THR A 40 -10.83 -8.46 6.91
N GLU A 41 -12.13 -8.22 7.04
CA GLU A 41 -12.86 -8.52 8.28
C GLU A 41 -12.74 -9.98 8.72
N GLU A 42 -12.44 -10.91 7.81
CA GLU A 42 -12.28 -12.33 8.11
C GLU A 42 -11.04 -12.62 8.97
N ASP A 43 -9.92 -11.92 8.74
CA ASP A 43 -8.74 -12.00 9.61
C ASP A 43 -8.94 -11.24 10.93
N ALA A 44 -9.66 -10.12 10.89
CA ALA A 44 -10.03 -9.38 12.10
C ALA A 44 -10.96 -10.23 13.01
N LYS A 45 -11.92 -10.96 12.45
CA LYS A 45 -12.85 -11.85 13.17
C LYS A 45 -12.16 -13.07 13.80
N ASN A 46 -11.11 -13.58 13.16
CA ASN A 46 -10.30 -14.69 13.68
C ASN A 46 -9.19 -14.25 14.63
N SER A 47 -8.99 -12.94 14.82
CA SER A 47 -7.99 -12.43 15.77
C SER A 47 -8.35 -12.79 17.22
N PRO A 48 -7.39 -13.28 18.03
CA PRO A 48 -7.60 -13.57 19.44
C PRO A 48 -8.04 -12.32 20.25
N PHE A 49 -7.76 -11.12 19.75
CA PHE A 49 -8.22 -9.86 20.34
C PHE A 49 -9.74 -9.68 20.21
N VAL A 50 -10.29 -9.88 19.00
CA VAL A 50 -11.73 -9.72 18.73
C VAL A 50 -12.55 -10.80 19.42
N GLN A 51 -12.05 -12.05 19.46
CA GLN A 51 -12.70 -13.13 20.21
C GLN A 51 -12.77 -12.85 21.71
N LYS A 52 -11.70 -12.32 22.31
CA LYS A 52 -11.72 -11.93 23.72
C LYS A 52 -12.72 -10.79 23.96
N HIS A 53 -12.71 -9.75 23.12
CA HIS A 53 -13.56 -8.58 23.33
C HIS A 53 -15.06 -8.89 23.12
N ASN A 54 -15.42 -9.74 22.15
CA ASN A 54 -16.80 -10.22 21.96
C ASN A 54 -17.27 -11.13 23.12
N ARG A 55 -16.38 -11.96 23.68
CA ARG A 55 -16.69 -12.82 24.82
C ARG A 55 -17.04 -12.01 26.07
N TYR A 56 -16.30 -10.93 26.36
CA TYR A 56 -16.62 -10.07 27.49
C TYR A 56 -17.93 -9.30 27.28
N GLY A 57 -18.18 -8.76 26.08
CA GLY A 57 -19.45 -8.07 25.77
C GLY A 57 -20.69 -8.92 26.04
N LEU A 58 -20.66 -10.20 25.63
CA LEU A 58 -21.73 -11.17 25.87
C LEU A 58 -21.93 -11.52 27.34
N LEU A 59 -20.84 -11.58 28.12
CA LEU A 59 -20.92 -11.84 29.56
C LEU A 59 -21.50 -10.64 30.33
N THR A 60 -21.29 -9.41 29.85
CA THR A 60 -21.87 -8.20 30.49
C THR A 60 -23.36 -8.03 30.20
N SER A 61 -23.84 -8.49 29.04
CA SER A 61 -25.26 -8.37 28.65
C SER A 61 -26.15 -9.47 29.22
N ALA A 62 -25.56 -10.51 29.82
CA ALA A 62 -26.26 -11.66 30.39
C ALA A 62 -26.33 -11.64 31.94
N SER A 63 -25.86 -10.57 32.59
CA SER A 63 -26.07 -10.27 34.02
C SER A 63 -26.99 -9.07 34.17
#